data_AF-A0A8H5D5H9-F1
#
_entry.id   AF-A0A8H5D5H9-F1
#
_cell.length_a   1.000
_cell.length_b   1.000
_cell.length_c   1.000
_cell.angle_alpha   90.00
_cell.angle_beta   90.00
_cell.angle_gamma   90.00
#
_symmetry.space_group_name_H-M   'P 1'
#
loop_
_entity.id
_entity.type
_entity.pdbx_description
1 polymer ?
#
loop_
_entity_poly.entity_id
_entity_poly.type
_entity_poly.pdbx_seq_one_letter_code
_entity_poly.pdbx_strand_id
1 'polypeptide(L)'
;MKYIFLYHACSANVPLHVFAVFLPGGSVKLRIVDPATRRQPIPRLQEQYVDQLRQFREQYDEPKSYTYPETLDISTAYHSNDVSALKAVSRELGLLEDKPFIVVISPSKDDSYFDQYLPNLSKFPTLSMPKARALHTLDIFSWQMHVACKLMTQYLTMRSWIEWLITLADYYDIPMGHVEGDQALYCIDVNTQDQPKDLL
;
A
#
# COMPACT_ATOMS: atom_id res chain seq x y z
N MET A 1 -9.43 9.80 11.64
CA MET A 1 -9.08 8.39 11.94
C MET A 1 -7.59 8.20 11.67
N LYS A 2 -6.94 7.18 12.25
CA LYS A 2 -5.51 6.90 12.00
C LYS A 2 -5.39 5.54 11.30
N TYR A 3 -4.61 5.50 10.23
CA TYR A 3 -4.46 4.33 9.37
C TYR A 3 -3.03 3.80 9.42
N ILE A 4 -2.91 2.48 9.44
CA ILE A 4 -1.68 1.78 9.06
C ILE A 4 -1.87 1.37 7.60
N PHE A 5 -0.90 1.67 6.73
CA PHE A 5 -0.93 1.23 5.34
C PHE A 5 0.04 0.07 5.13
N LEU A 6 -0.47 -1.06 4.65
CA LEU A 6 0.29 -2.25 4.29
C LEU A 6 0.27 -2.45 2.78
N TYR A 7 1.41 -2.19 2.13
CA TYR A 7 1.60 -2.48 0.72
C TYR A 7 2.27 -3.83 0.52
N HIS A 8 1.82 -4.59 -0.47
CA HIS A 8 2.49 -5.80 -0.93
C HIS A 8 2.65 -5.82 -2.45
N ALA A 9 3.87 -6.04 -2.92
CA ALA A 9 4.16 -6.37 -4.31
C ALA A 9 5.02 -7.63 -4.40
N CYS A 10 4.89 -8.37 -5.50
CA CYS A 10 5.70 -9.56 -5.76
C CYS A 10 5.98 -9.77 -7.24
N SER A 11 7.02 -10.55 -7.53
CA SER A 11 7.25 -11.10 -8.86
C SER A 11 6.45 -12.39 -9.06
N ALA A 12 6.07 -12.67 -10.31
CA ALA A 12 5.39 -13.92 -10.65
C ALA A 12 6.35 -15.12 -10.76
N ASN A 13 7.62 -14.86 -11.11
CA ASN A 13 8.54 -15.90 -11.58
C ASN A 13 9.70 -16.19 -10.61
N VAL A 14 9.96 -15.28 -9.66
CA VAL A 14 11.04 -15.40 -8.67
C VAL A 14 10.49 -15.05 -7.29
N PRO A 15 11.08 -15.56 -6.20
CA PRO A 15 10.63 -15.27 -4.83
C PRO A 15 11.06 -13.86 -4.39
N LEU A 16 10.66 -12.84 -5.16
CA LEU A 16 10.87 -11.43 -4.90
C LEU A 16 9.57 -10.85 -4.33
N HIS A 17 9.62 -10.35 -3.10
CA HIS A 17 8.49 -9.73 -2.42
C HIS A 17 8.92 -8.43 -1.76
N VAL A 18 8.06 -7.43 -1.81
CA VAL A 18 8.23 -6.16 -1.11
C VAL A 18 6.99 -5.92 -0.28
N PHE A 19 7.16 -5.88 1.04
CA PHE A 19 6.14 -5.47 1.99
C PHE A 19 6.55 -4.14 2.61
N ALA A 20 5.66 -3.17 2.65
CA ALA A 20 5.92 -1.90 3.34
C ALA A 20 4.78 -1.58 4.29
N VAL A 21 5.13 -1.31 5.55
CA VAL A 21 4.18 -0.91 6.59
C VAL A 21 4.43 0.55 6.94
N PHE A 22 3.47 1.42 6.61
CA PHE A 22 3.50 2.83 6.98
C PHE A 22 2.70 3.00 8.25
N LEU A 23 3.36 3.50 9.29
CA LEU A 23 2.77 3.73 10.59
C LEU A 23 2.27 5.17 10.73
N PRO A 24 1.22 5.41 11.52
CA PRO A 24 0.86 6.75 11.95
C PRO A 24 2.07 7.46 12.57
N GLY A 25 2.50 8.58 11.99
CA GLY A 25 3.70 9.31 12.43
C GLY A 25 4.89 9.21 11.46
N GLY A 26 4.76 8.49 10.35
CA GLY A 26 5.71 8.55 9.23
C GLY A 26 6.86 7.55 9.28
N SER A 27 6.90 6.64 10.27
CA SER A 27 7.85 5.51 10.22
C SER A 27 7.36 4.47 9.21
N VAL A 28 8.29 3.97 8.39
CA VAL A 28 8.03 2.96 7.37
C VAL A 28 8.93 1.74 7.62
N LYS A 29 8.30 0.57 7.76
CA LYS A 29 9.00 -0.72 7.89
C LYS A 29 8.94 -1.45 6.56
N LEU A 30 10.05 -1.47 5.84
CA LEU A 30 10.20 -2.17 4.57
C LEU A 30 10.78 -3.57 4.80
N ARG A 31 10.04 -4.60 4.44
CA ARG A 31 10.44 -6.02 4.54
C ARG A 31 10.54 -6.60 3.14
N ILE A 32 11.75 -6.98 2.74
CA ILE A 32 12.05 -7.40 1.38
C ILE A 32 12.49 -8.86 1.38
N VAL A 33 11.97 -9.64 0.45
CA VAL A 33 12.50 -10.94 0.07
C VAL A 33 13.14 -10.76 -1.29
N ASP A 34 14.44 -10.99 -1.39
CA ASP A 34 15.19 -10.89 -2.64
C ASP A 34 16.11 -12.11 -2.77
N PRO A 35 15.96 -12.93 -3.84
CA PRO A 35 16.82 -14.08 -4.09
C PRO A 35 18.27 -13.69 -4.42
N ALA A 36 18.55 -12.43 -4.75
CA ALA A 36 19.89 -11.98 -5.07
C ALA A 36 20.84 -12.12 -3.86
N THR A 37 22.07 -12.58 -4.13
CA THR A 37 23.12 -12.72 -3.12
C THR A 37 23.65 -11.36 -2.63
N ARG A 38 23.64 -10.35 -3.51
CA ARG A 38 24.03 -8.98 -3.20
C ARG A 38 22.81 -8.08 -3.17
N ARG A 39 22.21 -7.99 -1.99
CA ARG A 39 21.01 -7.20 -1.74
C ARG A 39 21.36 -5.73 -1.71
N GLN A 40 20.63 -4.93 -2.49
CA GLN A 40 20.79 -3.48 -2.54
C GLN A 40 19.52 -2.79 -2.06
N PRO A 41 19.61 -1.78 -1.18
CA PRO A 41 18.45 -1.03 -0.74
C PRO A 41 17.75 -0.37 -1.93
N ILE A 42 16.47 -0.03 -1.75
CA ILE A 42 15.75 0.77 -2.74
C ILE A 42 16.35 2.18 -2.75
N PRO A 43 16.98 2.61 -3.85
CA PRO A 43 17.64 3.90 -3.90
C PRO A 43 16.59 5.03 -3.94
N ARG A 44 16.92 6.17 -3.35
CA ARG A 44 16.16 7.43 -3.47
C ARG A 44 14.69 7.35 -3.04
N LEU A 45 14.32 6.39 -2.19
CA LEU A 45 12.92 6.15 -1.80
C LEU A 45 12.29 7.37 -1.08
N GLN A 46 13.07 8.05 -0.24
CA GLN A 46 12.63 9.28 0.44
C GLN A 46 12.43 10.45 -0.53
N GLU A 47 13.33 10.61 -1.51
CA GLU A 47 13.23 11.66 -2.53
C GLU A 47 12.00 11.42 -3.42
N GLN A 48 11.82 10.17 -3.84
CA GLN A 48 10.64 9.74 -4.62
C GLN A 48 9.34 10.07 -3.88
N TYR A 49 9.28 9.81 -2.57
CA TYR A 49 8.12 10.17 -1.75
C TYR A 49 7.85 11.68 -1.75
N VAL A 50 8.88 12.50 -1.49
CA VAL A 50 8.74 13.95 -1.41
C VAL A 50 8.29 14.55 -2.75
N ASP A 51 8.88 14.06 -3.85
CA ASP A 51 8.53 14.53 -5.19
C ASP A 51 7.09 14.16 -5.56
N GLN A 52 6.67 12.92 -5.30
CA GLN A 52 5.30 12.48 -5.56
C GLN A 52 4.28 13.14 -4.63
N LEU A 53 4.63 13.39 -3.37
CA LEU A 53 3.75 14.10 -2.43
C LEU A 53 3.50 15.54 -2.91
N ARG A 54 4.53 16.21 -3.44
CA ARG A 54 4.39 17.55 -4.02
C ARG A 54 3.42 17.55 -5.21
N GLN A 55 3.65 16.67 -6.18
CA GLN A 55 2.77 16.53 -7.35
C GLN A 55 1.33 16.18 -6.95
N PHE A 56 1.17 15.30 -5.95
CA PHE A 56 -0.13 14.89 -5.46
C PHE A 56 -0.87 16.04 -4.76
N ARG A 57 -0.18 16.94 -4.07
CA ARG A 57 -0.77 18.16 -3.47
C ARG A 57 -1.13 19.22 -4.50
N GLU A 58 -0.40 19.29 -5.62
CA GLU A 58 -0.73 20.18 -6.73
C GLU A 58 -1.98 19.71 -7.49
N GLN A 59 -2.20 18.39 -7.56
CA GLN A 59 -3.31 17.80 -8.29
C GLN A 59 -4.60 17.66 -7.47
N TYR A 60 -4.50 17.48 -6.16
CA TYR A 60 -5.65 17.20 -5.29
C TYR A 60 -5.69 18.17 -4.11
N ASP A 61 -6.85 18.80 -3.89
CA ASP A 61 -7.13 19.60 -2.70
C ASP A 61 -6.84 18.84 -1.40
N GLU A 62 -6.49 19.54 -0.32
CA GLU A 62 -6.23 18.93 0.99
C GLU A 62 -7.52 18.33 1.61
N PRO A 63 -7.64 16.99 1.66
CA PRO A 63 -8.77 16.33 2.30
C PRO A 63 -8.51 16.15 3.80
N LYS A 64 -9.58 15.95 4.58
CA LYS A 64 -9.50 15.89 6.04
C LYS A 64 -9.27 14.48 6.60
N SER A 65 -9.46 13.41 5.83
CA SER A 65 -9.37 12.02 6.32
C SER A 65 -7.97 11.59 6.74
N TYR A 66 -6.93 12.06 6.05
CA TYR A 66 -5.55 11.65 6.28
C TYR A 66 -4.53 12.70 5.86
N THR A 67 -3.58 13.00 6.76
CA THR A 67 -2.46 13.92 6.52
C THR A 67 -1.18 13.13 6.35
N TYR A 68 -0.54 13.32 5.19
CA TYR A 68 0.76 12.75 4.89
C TYR A 68 1.88 13.53 5.61
N PRO A 69 2.85 12.84 6.24
CA PRO A 69 4.00 13.51 6.84
C PRO A 69 4.91 14.10 5.75
N GLU A 70 5.64 15.19 6.02
CA GLU A 70 6.55 15.77 5.03
C GLU A 70 7.72 14.84 4.68
N THR A 71 8.14 14.02 5.64
CA THR A 71 9.23 13.05 5.46
C THR A 71 8.87 11.70 6.07
N LEU A 72 9.54 10.65 5.61
CA LEU A 72 9.36 9.29 6.13
C LEU A 72 10.65 8.81 6.79
N ASP A 73 10.51 8.11 7.91
CA ASP A 73 11.61 7.39 8.55
C ASP A 73 11.61 5.93 8.09
N ILE A 74 12.40 5.64 7.06
CA ILE A 74 12.36 4.35 6.36
C ILE A 74 13.44 3.41 6.90
N SER A 75 13.00 2.24 7.35
CA SER A 75 13.89 1.15 7.79
C SER A 75 13.67 -0.08 6.92
N THR A 76 14.76 -0.69 6.42
CA THR A 76 14.73 -1.84 5.51
C THR A 76 15.31 -3.09 6.16
N ALA A 77 14.60 -4.20 6.07
CA ALA A 77 15.07 -5.52 6.50
C ALA A 77 14.86 -6.55 5.40
N TYR A 78 15.85 -7.42 5.19
CA TYR A 78 15.78 -8.51 4.24
C TYR A 78 15.47 -9.84 4.90
N HIS A 79 14.66 -10.63 4.22
CA HIS A 79 14.12 -11.89 4.68
C HIS A 79 14.48 -13.02 3.71
N SER A 80 14.52 -14.26 4.21
CA SER A 80 14.85 -15.43 3.40
C SER A 80 13.66 -15.90 2.56
N ASN A 81 12.45 -15.69 3.05
CA ASN A 81 11.18 -15.99 2.37
C ASN A 81 10.08 -15.05 2.83
N ASP A 82 8.97 -15.06 2.10
CA ASP A 82 7.78 -14.27 2.32
C ASP A 82 7.13 -14.52 3.69
N VAL A 83 7.03 -15.77 4.13
CA VAL A 83 6.50 -16.12 5.45
C VAL A 83 7.30 -15.45 6.58
N SER A 84 8.63 -15.43 6.49
CA SER A 84 9.49 -14.79 7.49
C SER A 84 9.37 -13.26 7.46
N ALA A 85 9.12 -12.66 6.29
CA ALA A 85 8.84 -11.24 6.17
C ALA A 85 7.48 -10.89 6.79
N LEU A 86 6.45 -11.68 6.51
CA LEU A 86 5.10 -11.50 7.06
C LEU A 86 5.06 -11.71 8.57
N LYS A 87 5.78 -12.69 9.13
CA LYS A 87 5.94 -12.79 10.60
C LYS A 87 6.50 -11.52 11.21
N ALA A 88 7.45 -10.87 10.52
CA ALA A 88 8.02 -9.62 10.96
C ALA A 88 6.99 -8.48 10.89
N VAL A 89 6.22 -8.37 9.80
CA VAL A 89 5.08 -7.45 9.67
C VAL A 89 4.05 -7.68 10.78
N SER A 90 3.64 -8.94 11.01
CA SER A 90 2.70 -9.30 12.07
C SER A 90 3.19 -8.87 13.44
N ARG A 91 4.49 -9.01 13.73
CA ARG A 91 5.07 -8.53 14.98
C ARG A 91 4.94 -7.01 15.14
N GLU A 92 5.21 -6.24 14.08
CA GLU A 92 5.03 -4.78 14.10
C GLU A 92 3.57 -4.41 14.38
N LEU A 93 2.61 -5.09 13.75
CA LEU A 93 1.18 -4.88 14.03
C LEU A 93 0.83 -5.21 15.48
N GLY A 94 1.38 -6.30 16.04
CA GLY A 94 1.13 -6.68 17.43
C GLY A 94 1.61 -5.64 18.46
N LEU A 95 2.60 -4.81 18.13
CA LEU A 95 3.05 -3.72 19.02
C LEU A 95 2.02 -2.57 19.10
N LEU A 96 1.02 -2.57 18.22
CA LEU A 96 0.04 -1.51 18.06
C LEU A 96 -1.40 -1.97 18.32
N GLU A 97 -1.60 -3.20 18.79
CA GLU A 97 -2.93 -3.82 18.95
C GLU A 97 -3.87 -3.05 19.89
N ASP A 98 -3.31 -2.36 20.89
CA ASP A 98 -4.09 -1.53 21.82
C ASP A 98 -4.44 -0.14 21.24
N LYS A 99 -4.07 0.14 19.99
CA LYS A 99 -4.32 1.43 19.34
C LYS A 99 -5.53 1.32 18.41
N PRO A 100 -6.39 2.36 18.36
CA PRO A 100 -7.57 2.38 17.49
C PRO A 100 -7.17 2.72 16.06
N PHE A 101 -6.40 1.84 15.42
CA PHE A 101 -5.95 1.97 14.03
C PHE A 101 -6.78 1.07 13.11
N ILE A 102 -6.96 1.53 11.89
CA ILE A 102 -7.50 0.73 10.80
C ILE A 102 -6.33 0.35 9.89
N VAL A 103 -6.23 -0.92 9.51
CA VAL A 103 -5.21 -1.38 8.57
C VAL A 103 -5.79 -1.33 7.17
N VAL A 104 -5.16 -0.56 6.29
CA VAL A 104 -5.47 -0.53 4.87
C VAL A 104 -4.43 -1.36 4.13
N ILE A 105 -4.88 -2.41 3.44
CA ILE A 105 -4.01 -3.29 2.67
C ILE A 105 -4.13 -2.93 1.20
N SER A 106 -2.98 -2.85 0.53
CA SER A 106 -2.85 -2.75 -0.91
C SER A 106 -2.17 -4.04 -1.40
N PRO A 107 -2.97 -5.10 -1.70
CA PRO A 107 -2.45 -6.46 -1.79
C PRO A 107 -2.10 -6.90 -3.22
N SER A 108 -1.09 -7.78 -3.35
CA SER A 108 -0.80 -8.51 -4.59
C SER A 108 -1.33 -9.96 -4.59
N LYS A 109 -1.79 -10.44 -3.43
CA LYS A 109 -2.31 -11.80 -3.18
C LYS A 109 -3.73 -11.72 -2.62
N ASP A 110 -4.39 -12.86 -2.51
CA ASP A 110 -5.74 -12.93 -1.93
C ASP A 110 -5.72 -12.83 -0.41
N ASP A 111 -6.85 -12.48 0.19
CA ASP A 111 -6.95 -12.20 1.63
C ASP A 111 -6.53 -13.41 2.47
N SER A 112 -6.84 -14.63 1.99
CA SER A 112 -6.44 -15.89 2.63
C SER A 112 -4.94 -16.03 2.84
N TYR A 113 -4.11 -15.45 1.95
CA TYR A 113 -2.66 -15.42 2.10
C TYR A 113 -2.23 -14.54 3.28
N PHE A 114 -2.90 -13.40 3.47
CA PHE A 114 -2.60 -12.51 4.60
C PHE A 114 -3.16 -13.07 5.90
N ASP A 115 -4.37 -13.62 5.91
CA ASP A 115 -4.98 -14.25 7.09
C ASP A 115 -4.11 -15.38 7.66
N GLN A 116 -3.52 -16.19 6.78
CA GLN A 116 -2.68 -17.31 7.17
C GLN A 116 -1.36 -16.86 7.83
N TYR A 117 -0.76 -15.76 7.35
CA TYR A 117 0.62 -15.39 7.70
C TYR A 117 0.75 -14.08 8.50
N LEU A 118 -0.35 -13.34 8.69
CA LEU A 118 -0.46 -12.14 9.53
C LEU A 118 -1.51 -12.31 10.64
N PRO A 119 -1.31 -13.20 11.62
CA PRO A 119 -2.31 -13.44 12.67
C PRO A 119 -2.66 -12.19 13.50
N ASN A 120 -1.76 -11.20 13.63
CA ASN A 120 -2.09 -9.96 14.34
C ASN A 120 -2.94 -8.99 13.50
N LEU A 121 -3.18 -9.26 12.22
CA LEU A 121 -4.07 -8.44 11.39
C LEU A 121 -5.52 -8.51 11.90
N SER A 122 -5.95 -9.68 12.38
CA SER A 122 -7.32 -9.89 12.90
C SER A 122 -7.65 -9.07 14.15
N LYS A 123 -6.66 -8.38 14.73
CA LYS A 123 -6.84 -7.48 15.88
C LYS A 123 -7.25 -6.06 15.46
N PHE A 124 -7.27 -5.78 14.16
CA PHE A 124 -7.60 -4.48 13.60
C PHE A 124 -8.80 -4.58 12.65
N PRO A 125 -9.65 -3.55 12.58
CA PRO A 125 -10.47 -3.34 11.40
C PRO A 125 -9.56 -3.25 10.18
N THR A 126 -9.89 -4.01 9.13
CA THR A 126 -9.09 -4.09 7.92
C THR A 126 -9.92 -3.65 6.72
N LEU A 127 -9.27 -2.90 5.85
CA LEU A 127 -9.80 -2.38 4.59
C LEU A 127 -8.85 -2.84 3.46
N SER A 128 -9.37 -3.34 2.34
CA SER A 128 -8.58 -3.88 1.24
C SER A 128 -8.79 -3.08 -0.04
N MET A 129 -7.72 -2.42 -0.50
CA MET A 129 -7.72 -1.67 -1.76
C MET A 129 -7.86 -2.62 -2.97
N PRO A 130 -8.48 -2.17 -4.07
CA PRO A 130 -8.58 -2.95 -5.29
C PRO A 130 -7.21 -3.41 -5.80
N LYS A 131 -7.13 -4.68 -6.23
CA LYS A 131 -5.91 -5.30 -6.74
C LYS A 131 -5.53 -4.72 -8.11
N ALA A 132 -4.74 -3.65 -8.13
CA ALA A 132 -4.23 -3.04 -9.35
C ALA A 132 -2.96 -3.76 -9.84
N ARG A 133 -3.09 -4.87 -10.59
CA ARG A 133 -1.96 -5.75 -10.98
C ARG A 133 -0.68 -5.01 -11.41
N ALA A 134 -0.80 -3.95 -12.21
CA ALA A 134 0.35 -3.16 -12.68
C ALA A 134 1.15 -2.51 -11.53
N LEU A 135 0.50 -2.09 -10.46
CA LEU A 135 1.08 -1.44 -9.29
C LEU A 135 1.66 -2.44 -8.27
N HIS A 136 1.41 -3.73 -8.46
CA HIS A 136 1.81 -4.81 -7.55
C HIS A 136 2.77 -5.82 -8.16
N THR A 137 2.92 -5.83 -9.50
CA THR A 137 3.82 -6.74 -10.19
C THR A 137 5.24 -6.18 -10.21
N LEU A 138 6.20 -7.01 -9.81
CA LEU A 138 7.63 -6.72 -9.86
C LEU A 138 8.30 -7.44 -11.04
N ASP A 139 8.96 -6.65 -11.89
CA ASP A 139 9.92 -7.17 -12.85
C ASP A 139 11.17 -7.65 -12.12
N ILE A 140 11.95 -8.55 -12.72
CA ILE A 140 13.16 -9.08 -12.08
C ILE A 140 14.31 -8.07 -12.16
N PHE A 141 14.39 -7.33 -13.27
CA PHE A 141 15.42 -6.35 -13.51
C PHE A 141 15.00 -4.97 -13.00
N SER A 142 15.92 -4.27 -12.32
CA SER A 142 15.71 -2.90 -11.82
C SER A 142 14.45 -2.70 -10.97
N TRP A 143 14.01 -3.77 -10.29
CA TRP A 143 12.77 -3.80 -9.52
C TRP A 143 12.72 -2.73 -8.43
N GLN A 144 13.87 -2.36 -7.87
CA GLN A 144 13.99 -1.35 -6.83
C GLN A 144 13.46 0.01 -7.30
N MET A 145 13.84 0.45 -8.49
CA MET A 145 13.39 1.73 -9.04
C MET A 145 11.89 1.72 -9.33
N HIS A 146 11.40 0.64 -9.95
CA HIS A 146 9.99 0.53 -10.32
C HIS A 146 9.08 0.43 -9.10
N VAL A 147 9.47 -0.36 -8.08
CA VAL A 147 8.65 -0.51 -6.88
C VAL A 147 8.61 0.77 -6.06
N ALA A 148 9.67 1.58 -6.05
CA ALA A 148 9.68 2.87 -5.34
C ALA A 148 8.52 3.76 -5.78
N CYS A 149 8.37 3.95 -7.09
CA CYS A 149 7.29 4.74 -7.67
C CYS A 149 5.91 4.13 -7.39
N LYS A 150 5.75 2.83 -7.67
CA LYS A 150 4.47 2.13 -7.46
C LYS A 150 4.01 2.18 -6.00
N LEU A 151 4.93 1.98 -5.07
CA LEU A 151 4.68 2.00 -3.63
C LEU A 151 4.19 3.38 -3.17
N MET A 152 4.88 4.45 -3.57
CA MET A 152 4.52 5.80 -3.16
C MET A 152 3.20 6.25 -3.80
N THR A 153 2.96 5.89 -5.07
CA THR A 153 1.66 6.10 -5.71
C THR A 153 0.54 5.43 -4.91
N GLN A 154 0.69 4.15 -4.58
CA GLN A 154 -0.34 3.44 -3.81
C GLN A 154 -0.59 4.05 -2.43
N TYR A 155 0.49 4.39 -1.69
CA TYR A 155 0.37 5.06 -0.41
C TYR A 155 -0.36 6.41 -0.51
N LEU A 156 -0.05 7.24 -1.52
CA LEU A 156 -0.68 8.56 -1.69
C LEU A 156 -2.15 8.45 -2.15
N THR A 157 -2.47 7.49 -3.02
CA THR A 157 -3.84 7.26 -3.49
C THR A 157 -4.77 6.68 -2.42
N MET A 158 -4.21 6.09 -1.35
CA MET A 158 -4.97 5.56 -0.21
C MET A 158 -5.95 6.61 0.35
N ARG A 159 -5.50 7.87 0.53
CA ARG A 159 -6.35 8.97 1.01
C ARG A 159 -7.59 9.17 0.15
N SER A 160 -7.41 9.30 -1.16
CA SER A 160 -8.54 9.52 -2.08
C SER A 160 -9.50 8.33 -2.10
N TRP A 161 -8.95 7.12 -1.99
CA TRP A 161 -9.76 5.91 -1.90
C TRP A 161 -10.57 5.83 -0.59
N ILE A 162 -9.97 6.19 0.56
CA ILE A 162 -10.68 6.25 1.84
C ILE A 162 -11.80 7.31 1.80
N GLU A 163 -11.51 8.52 1.30
CA GLU A 163 -12.54 9.57 1.18
C GLU A 163 -13.74 9.11 0.36
N TRP A 164 -13.46 8.38 -0.72
CA TRP A 164 -14.50 7.80 -1.54
C TRP A 164 -15.30 6.72 -0.80
N LEU A 165 -14.66 5.82 -0.05
CA LEU A 165 -15.36 4.85 0.81
C LEU A 165 -16.23 5.53 1.87
N ILE A 166 -15.74 6.61 2.49
CA ILE A 166 -16.51 7.41 3.45
C ILE A 166 -17.75 8.00 2.77
N THR A 167 -17.57 8.60 1.59
CA THR A 167 -18.66 9.21 0.82
C THR A 167 -19.72 8.18 0.42
N LEU A 168 -19.29 6.99 -0.01
CA LEU A 168 -20.23 5.90 -0.34
C LEU A 168 -20.96 5.36 0.89
N ALA A 169 -20.24 5.15 1.99
CA ALA A 169 -20.82 4.70 3.25
C ALA A 169 -21.89 5.69 3.75
N ASP A 170 -21.60 6.98 3.69
CA ASP A 170 -22.54 8.05 4.04
C ASP A 170 -23.75 8.08 3.09
N TYR A 171 -23.52 7.96 1.79
CA TYR A 171 -24.58 7.97 0.78
C TYR A 171 -25.56 6.78 0.93
N TYR A 172 -25.06 5.60 1.26
CA TYR A 172 -25.86 4.38 1.38
C TYR A 172 -26.28 4.03 2.82
N ASP A 173 -25.87 4.82 3.82
CA ASP A 173 -26.09 4.56 5.26
C ASP A 173 -25.63 3.16 5.70
N ILE A 174 -24.45 2.74 5.23
CA ILE A 174 -23.82 1.45 5.58
C ILE A 174 -22.40 1.62 6.13
N PRO A 175 -21.90 0.71 6.99
CA PRO A 175 -20.53 0.78 7.47
C PRO A 175 -19.50 0.60 6.34
N MET A 176 -18.39 1.35 6.36
CA MET A 176 -17.34 1.31 5.31
C MET A 176 -16.85 -0.09 4.95
N GLY A 177 -16.73 -1.02 5.91
CA GLY A 177 -16.28 -2.39 5.63
C GLY A 177 -17.24 -3.20 4.75
N HIS A 178 -18.53 -2.84 4.68
CA HIS A 178 -19.50 -3.50 3.79
C HIS A 178 -19.43 -2.96 2.36
N VAL A 179 -18.86 -1.75 2.16
CA VAL A 179 -18.74 -1.10 0.86
C VAL A 179 -17.70 -1.80 -0.02
N GLU A 180 -16.63 -2.36 0.55
CA GLU A 180 -15.54 -3.02 -0.19
C GLU A 180 -15.95 -4.34 -0.86
N GLY A 181 -16.83 -5.11 -0.21
CA GLY A 181 -17.23 -6.43 -0.69
C GLY A 181 -18.06 -6.41 -1.98
N ASP A 182 -18.64 -5.25 -2.33
CA ASP A 182 -19.64 -5.11 -3.40
C ASP A 182 -19.11 -4.39 -4.66
N GLN A 183 -17.80 -4.10 -4.74
CA GLN A 183 -17.27 -3.20 -5.76
C GLN A 183 -16.61 -3.92 -6.94
N ALA A 184 -17.43 -4.21 -7.95
CA ALA A 184 -17.01 -4.60 -9.30
C ALA A 184 -16.69 -3.41 -10.24
N LEU A 185 -16.69 -2.14 -9.80
CA LEU A 185 -16.85 -1.01 -10.73
C LEU A 185 -15.76 0.09 -10.77
N TYR A 186 -14.76 0.14 -9.89
CA TYR A 186 -13.89 1.35 -9.83
C TYR A 186 -12.50 1.26 -10.49
N CYS A 187 -12.03 0.09 -10.92
CA CYS A 187 -10.71 0.02 -11.60
C CYS A 187 -10.68 0.62 -13.01
N ILE A 188 -11.82 1.06 -13.55
CA ILE A 188 -11.91 1.56 -14.93
C ILE A 188 -11.59 3.07 -14.99
N ASP A 189 -12.03 3.90 -14.04
CA ASP A 189 -11.94 5.36 -14.26
C ASP A 189 -10.52 5.93 -14.11
N VAL A 190 -9.71 5.42 -13.17
CA VAL A 190 -8.35 5.96 -12.96
C VAL A 190 -7.38 5.62 -14.09
N ASN A 191 -7.68 4.59 -14.90
CA ASN A 191 -6.84 4.14 -15.99
C ASN A 191 -7.32 4.63 -17.37
N THR A 192 -8.53 5.18 -17.47
CA THR A 192 -9.12 5.62 -18.75
C THR A 192 -8.99 7.14 -18.97
N GLN A 193 -8.51 7.89 -17.98
CA GLN A 193 -8.36 9.34 -18.08
C GLN A 193 -7.01 9.79 -18.70
N ASP A 194 -6.17 8.85 -19.14
CA ASP A 194 -4.89 9.10 -19.82
C ASP A 194 -4.83 8.52 -21.25
N GLN A 195 -5.97 8.54 -21.96
CA GLN A 195 -5.97 8.41 -23.41
C GLN A 195 -6.20 9.80 -24.02
N PRO A 196 -5.21 10.40 -24.72
CA PRO A 196 -5.47 11.60 -25.49
C PRO A 196 -6.53 11.30 -26.55
N LYS A 197 -7.70 11.94 -26.39
CA LYS A 197 -8.67 12.08 -27.49
C LYS A 197 -8.08 13.14 -28.43
N ASP A 198 -7.35 12.69 -29.44
CA ASP A 198 -7.02 13.32 -30.74
C ASP A 198 -5.97 12.39 -31.39
N LEU A 199 -6.11 11.79 -32.58
CA LEU A 199 -6.70 12.26 -33.84
C LEU A 199 -7.21 11.08 -34.70
N LEU A 200 -8.26 11.40 -35.48
CA LEU A 200 -8.58 10.84 -36.80
C LEU A 200 -7.46 11.11 -37.82
#